data_AF-A0A418FBP4-F1
#
_entry.id   AF-A0A418FBP4-F1
#
_cell.length_a   1.000
_cell.length_b   1.000
_cell.length_c   1.000
_cell.angle_alpha   90.00
_cell.angle_beta   90.00
_cell.angle_gamma   90.00
#
_symmetry.space_group_name_H-M   'P 1'
#
loop_
_entity.id
_entity.type
_entity.pdbx_description
1 polymer ?
#
loop_
_entity_poly.entity_id
_entity_poly.type
_entity_poly.pdbx_seq_one_letter_code
_entity_poly.pdbx_strand_id
1 'polypeptide(L)'
;MESHRQLWWVVHHEYAAPFGIAAEYAHPIETMLLGVGTFLGPLLLTRHLLTLWVWLAVRLFETIDDHSGYELPWAWSNFLPFWAGPVHHDFHHEKFDGNYASVFTVWDYVFGTDGAFRQSQADRRASGKSSWVDIFDLVTPTAPSSKSTSAAKKPKAKLA
;
A
#
# COMPACT_ATOMS: atom_id res chain seq x y z
N MET A 1 -18.76 12.64 -27.76
CA MET A 1 -18.49 13.41 -26.53
C MET A 1 -19.07 12.61 -25.37
N GLU A 2 -18.34 11.60 -24.90
CA GLU A 2 -18.74 10.87 -23.69
C GLU A 2 -18.45 11.79 -22.51
N SER A 3 -19.49 12.35 -21.90
CA SER A 3 -19.34 13.12 -20.67
C SER A 3 -19.02 12.16 -19.53
N HIS A 4 -17.72 11.98 -19.33
CA HIS A 4 -17.02 11.46 -18.18
C HIS A 4 -17.80 11.56 -16.86
N ARG A 5 -18.42 10.47 -16.43
CA ARG A 5 -18.60 10.22 -14.98
C ARG A 5 -17.29 9.68 -14.46
N GLN A 6 -16.27 10.53 -14.37
CA GLN A 6 -15.14 10.25 -13.49
C GLN A 6 -15.68 10.42 -12.07
N LEU A 7 -16.08 9.30 -11.46
CA LEU A 7 -16.44 9.26 -10.06
C LEU A 7 -15.20 9.68 -9.26
N TRP A 8 -15.40 10.40 -8.17
CA TRP A 8 -14.32 11.16 -7.51
C TRP A 8 -13.12 10.31 -7.12
N TRP A 9 -13.34 9.06 -6.71
CA TRP A 9 -12.27 8.09 -6.38
C TRP A 9 -11.53 7.52 -7.61
N VAL A 10 -12.14 7.53 -8.81
CA VAL A 10 -11.52 6.93 -10.01
C VAL A 10 -10.34 7.77 -10.48
N VAL A 11 -10.32 9.07 -10.17
CA VAL A 11 -9.25 9.99 -10.57
C VAL A 11 -7.92 9.60 -9.91
N HIS A 12 -7.94 9.32 -8.61
CA HIS A 12 -6.75 8.91 -7.88
C HIS A 12 -6.17 7.59 -8.39
N HIS A 13 -7.03 6.67 -8.81
CA HIS A 13 -6.66 5.35 -9.30
C HIS A 13 -6.44 5.27 -10.82
N GLU A 14 -6.32 6.42 -11.49
CA GLU A 14 -5.98 6.47 -12.92
C GLU A 14 -4.62 5.80 -13.20
N TYR A 15 -3.69 5.89 -12.24
CA TYR A 15 -2.36 5.29 -12.34
C TYR A 15 -2.27 3.96 -11.58
N ALA A 16 -2.37 2.85 -12.30
CA ALA A 16 -2.20 1.50 -11.72
C ALA A 16 -0.80 1.25 -11.13
N ALA A 17 0.21 2.03 -11.56
CA ALA A 17 1.55 2.07 -10.99
C ALA A 17 1.88 3.54 -10.68
N PRO A 18 1.48 4.04 -9.50
CA PRO A 18 1.69 5.44 -9.15
C PRO A 18 3.17 5.75 -8.92
N PHE A 19 3.48 7.05 -8.90
CA PHE A 19 4.76 7.60 -8.48
C PHE A 19 4.48 8.77 -7.53
N GLY A 20 5.43 9.15 -6.66
CA GLY A 20 5.14 10.03 -5.51
C GLY A 20 4.42 11.36 -5.79
N ILE A 21 4.56 11.96 -6.99
CA ILE A 21 3.81 13.18 -7.35
C ILE A 21 2.35 12.86 -7.70
N ALA A 22 2.09 11.72 -8.33
CA ALA A 22 0.74 11.27 -8.67
C ALA A 22 -0.10 10.94 -7.42
N ALA A 23 0.53 10.80 -6.24
CA ALA A 23 -0.15 10.58 -4.98
C ALA A 23 -1.19 11.67 -4.65
N GLU A 24 -0.91 12.91 -5.05
CA GLU A 24 -1.80 14.07 -4.82
C GLU A 24 -2.74 14.34 -6.01
N TYR A 25 -2.64 13.55 -7.09
CA TYR A 25 -3.54 13.67 -8.23
C TYR A 25 -4.86 12.96 -7.88
N ALA A 26 -5.75 13.70 -7.23
CA ALA A 26 -7.05 13.21 -6.79
C ALA A 26 -8.14 14.25 -7.04
N HIS A 27 -9.40 13.80 -7.07
CA HIS A 27 -10.52 14.72 -7.19
C HIS A 27 -10.67 15.55 -5.89
N PRO A 28 -11.00 16.87 -5.94
CA PRO A 28 -11.06 17.71 -4.73
C PRO A 28 -11.93 17.16 -3.60
N ILE A 29 -13.03 16.48 -3.93
CA ILE A 29 -13.91 15.83 -2.94
C ILE A 29 -13.17 14.72 -2.18
N GLU A 30 -12.39 13.90 -2.89
CA GLU A 30 -11.59 12.83 -2.29
C GLU A 30 -10.52 13.43 -1.38
N THR A 31 -9.80 14.45 -1.86
CA THR A 31 -8.81 15.19 -1.07
C THR A 31 -9.44 15.79 0.19
N MET A 32 -10.66 16.33 0.12
CA MET A 32 -11.36 16.87 1.28
C MET A 32 -11.73 15.78 2.30
N LEU A 33 -12.22 14.63 1.84
CA LEU A 33 -12.57 13.51 2.71
C LEU A 33 -11.34 12.92 3.41
N LEU A 34 -10.25 12.70 2.67
CA LEU A 34 -8.95 12.30 3.23
C LEU A 34 -8.39 13.37 4.18
N GLY A 35 -8.59 14.64 3.83
CA GLY A 35 -8.25 15.79 4.66
C GLY A 35 -8.95 15.76 6.01
N VAL A 36 -10.24 15.43 6.08
CA VAL A 36 -10.94 15.29 7.37
C VAL A 36 -10.23 14.28 8.27
N GLY A 37 -9.89 13.10 7.76
CA GLY A 37 -9.14 12.09 8.52
C GLY A 37 -7.77 12.59 8.98
N THR A 38 -7.04 13.24 8.07
CA THR A 38 -5.70 13.79 8.33
C THR A 38 -5.70 14.88 9.39
N PHE A 39 -6.70 15.76 9.39
CA PHE A 39 -6.74 16.93 10.26
C PHE A 39 -7.50 16.70 11.58
N LEU A 40 -8.43 15.73 11.65
CA LEU A 40 -9.29 15.56 12.81
C LEU A 40 -8.49 15.32 14.11
N GLY A 41 -7.50 14.44 14.08
CA GLY A 41 -6.63 14.18 15.23
C GLY A 41 -5.87 15.42 15.71
N PRO A 42 -5.05 16.07 14.85
CA PRO A 42 -4.33 17.28 15.21
C PRO A 42 -5.21 18.43 15.68
N LEU A 43 -6.37 18.65 15.05
CA LEU A 43 -7.30 19.72 15.44
C LEU A 43 -7.87 19.50 16.85
N LEU A 44 -8.04 18.25 17.27
CA LEU A 44 -8.52 17.93 18.61
C LEU A 44 -7.41 17.93 19.67
N LEU A 45 -6.19 17.56 19.30
CA LEU A 45 -5.12 17.25 20.26
C LEU A 45 -4.00 18.30 20.31
N THR A 46 -3.84 19.12 19.27
CA THR A 46 -2.73 20.07 19.16
C THR A 46 -3.20 21.50 19.30
N ARG A 47 -2.41 22.34 19.99
CA ARG A 47 -2.64 23.78 20.14
C ARG A 47 -1.53 24.63 19.53
N HIS A 48 -0.45 23.99 19.09
CA HIS A 48 0.73 24.64 18.56
C HIS A 48 0.84 24.43 17.06
N LEU A 49 1.00 25.53 16.33
CA LEU A 49 1.13 25.51 14.88
C LEU A 49 2.30 24.63 14.42
N LEU A 50 3.42 24.63 15.16
CA LEU A 50 4.57 23.78 14.85
C LEU A 50 4.22 22.28 14.84
N THR A 51 3.45 21.81 15.83
CA THR A 51 3.04 20.40 15.90
C THR A 51 2.15 20.03 14.71
N LEU A 52 1.27 20.94 14.27
CA LEU A 52 0.48 20.76 13.06
C LEU A 52 1.37 20.65 11.81
N TRP A 53 2.36 21.53 11.64
CA TRP A 53 3.29 21.46 10.50
C TRP A 53 4.10 20.17 10.47
N VAL A 54 4.60 19.74 11.64
CA VAL A 54 5.32 18.47 11.75
C VAL A 54 4.42 17.30 11.38
N TRP A 55 3.17 17.30 11.87
CA TRP A 55 2.19 16.28 11.51
C TRP A 55 1.94 16.23 10.00
N LEU A 56 1.71 17.38 9.36
CA LEU A 56 1.47 17.44 7.91
C LEU A 56 2.68 16.99 7.11
N ALA A 57 3.90 17.34 7.53
CA ALA A 57 5.11 16.86 6.89
C ALA A 57 5.23 15.33 6.98
N VAL A 58 4.90 14.73 8.13
CA VAL A 58 4.90 13.26 8.30
C VAL A 58 3.85 12.61 7.39
N ARG A 59 2.64 13.17 7.32
CA ARG A 59 1.57 12.64 6.46
C ARG A 59 1.91 12.74 4.97
N LEU A 60 2.46 13.86 4.53
CA LEU A 60 2.90 14.00 3.13
C LEU A 60 4.04 13.04 2.80
N PHE A 61 4.98 12.84 3.73
CA PHE A 61 6.05 11.87 3.52
C PHE A 61 5.51 10.44 3.36
N GLU A 62 4.57 10.02 4.21
CA GLU A 62 3.91 8.72 4.09
C GLU A 62 3.14 8.58 2.77
N THR A 63 2.31 9.58 2.39
CA THR A 63 1.61 9.58 1.10
C THR A 63 2.58 9.38 -0.07
N ILE A 64 3.73 10.06 -0.07
CA ILE A 64 4.74 9.92 -1.13
C ILE A 64 5.39 8.54 -1.08
N ASP A 65 5.72 8.01 0.10
CA ASP A 65 6.35 6.69 0.29
C ASP A 65 5.46 5.58 -0.28
N ASP A 66 4.16 5.59 0.06
CA ASP A 66 3.17 4.61 -0.40
C ASP A 66 2.97 4.62 -1.91
N HIS A 67 3.15 5.76 -2.56
CA HIS A 67 2.96 5.90 -4.00
C HIS A 67 4.28 5.94 -4.76
N SER A 68 5.42 5.73 -4.10
CA SER A 68 6.72 5.87 -4.73
C SER A 68 7.05 4.72 -5.68
N GLY A 69 6.44 3.55 -5.46
CA GLY A 69 6.82 2.28 -6.09
C GLY A 69 8.14 1.71 -5.57
N TYR A 70 8.74 2.30 -4.53
CA TYR A 70 10.04 1.89 -3.99
C TYR A 70 9.96 1.49 -2.52
N GLU A 71 10.19 0.21 -2.24
CA GLU A 71 10.36 -0.28 -0.87
C GLU A 71 11.78 0.05 -0.37
N LEU A 72 11.95 1.27 0.15
CA LEU A 72 13.25 1.75 0.64
C LEU A 72 13.64 1.06 1.96
N PRO A 73 14.94 0.80 2.22
CA PRO A 73 15.38 0.12 3.45
C PRO A 73 15.00 0.84 4.76
N TRP A 74 14.70 2.13 4.67
CA TRP A 74 14.30 2.97 5.80
C TRP A 74 12.81 3.33 5.78
N ALA A 75 12.01 2.72 4.90
CA ALA A 75 10.56 2.86 4.93
C ALA A 75 10.00 2.32 6.24
N TRP A 76 8.93 2.93 6.74
CA TRP A 76 8.32 2.56 8.02
C TRP A 76 7.77 1.12 8.01
N SER A 77 7.34 0.64 6.86
CA SER A 77 6.90 -0.75 6.63
C SER A 77 7.98 -1.80 6.94
N ASN A 78 9.26 -1.43 6.90
CA ASN A 78 10.37 -2.31 7.28
C ASN A 78 10.63 -2.37 8.79
N PHE A 79 10.16 -1.38 9.55
CA PHE A 79 10.37 -1.30 11.01
C PHE A 79 9.14 -1.68 11.82
N LEU A 80 7.95 -1.37 11.29
CA LEU A 80 6.68 -1.60 11.95
C LEU A 80 5.93 -2.71 11.22
N PRO A 81 5.76 -3.89 11.83
CA PRO A 81 5.28 -5.09 11.14
C PRO A 81 3.75 -5.09 10.95
N PHE A 82 3.12 -3.93 10.92
CA PHE A 82 1.69 -3.72 10.63
C PHE A 82 1.49 -2.40 9.88
N TRP A 83 2.58 -1.83 9.35
CA TRP A 83 2.59 -0.59 8.60
C TRP A 83 2.54 -0.92 7.10
N ALA A 84 1.51 -0.44 6.43
CA ALA A 84 1.34 -0.53 4.99
C ALA A 84 2.45 0.27 4.31
N GLY A 85 2.82 -0.12 3.10
CA GLY A 85 3.87 0.58 2.37
C GLY A 85 3.62 0.51 0.87
N PRO A 86 4.61 0.89 0.06
CA PRO A 86 4.44 1.01 -1.39
C PRO A 86 3.94 -0.29 -2.03
N VAL A 87 4.43 -1.45 -1.59
CA VAL A 87 3.98 -2.74 -2.16
C VAL A 87 2.50 -3.04 -1.86
N HIS A 88 2.00 -2.62 -0.69
CA HIS A 88 0.60 -2.80 -0.29
C HIS A 88 -0.30 -1.83 -1.07
N HIS A 89 0.10 -0.56 -1.15
CA HIS A 89 -0.68 0.47 -1.82
C HIS A 89 -0.63 0.38 -3.35
N ASP A 90 0.48 -0.08 -3.93
CA ASP A 90 0.57 -0.38 -5.36
C ASP A 90 -0.41 -1.50 -5.75
N PHE A 91 -0.57 -2.53 -4.91
CA PHE A 91 -1.54 -3.58 -5.16
C PHE A 91 -2.98 -3.06 -5.13
N HIS A 92 -3.26 -2.11 -4.22
CA HIS A 92 -4.54 -1.40 -4.18
C HIS A 92 -4.80 -0.63 -5.48
N HIS A 93 -3.83 0.11 -6.01
CA HIS A 93 -3.95 0.78 -7.32
C HIS A 93 -4.08 -0.20 -8.49
N GLU A 94 -3.40 -1.35 -8.44
CA GLU A 94 -3.44 -2.35 -9.51
C GLU A 94 -4.79 -3.09 -9.56
N LYS A 95 -5.36 -3.46 -8.40
CA LYS A 95 -6.57 -4.29 -8.31
C LYS A 95 -7.84 -3.51 -8.05
N PHE A 96 -7.73 -2.35 -7.41
CA PHE A 96 -8.84 -1.48 -7.08
C PHE A 96 -9.93 -2.16 -6.20
N ASP A 97 -9.60 -3.30 -5.58
CA ASP A 97 -10.52 -4.13 -4.79
C ASP A 97 -9.78 -4.78 -3.63
N GLY A 98 -9.73 -4.07 -2.50
CA GLY A 98 -9.00 -4.47 -1.30
C GLY A 98 -7.83 -3.55 -0.95
N ASN A 99 -7.10 -3.91 0.12
CA ASN A 99 -5.90 -3.20 0.59
C ASN A 99 -6.17 -1.70 0.85
N TYR A 100 -7.24 -1.38 1.57
CA TYR A 100 -7.73 -0.02 1.76
C TYR A 100 -6.95 0.78 2.80
N ALA A 101 -6.14 0.14 3.63
CA ALA A 101 -5.33 0.83 4.62
C ALA A 101 -4.15 1.54 3.95
N SER A 102 -4.09 2.86 4.14
CA SER A 102 -2.90 3.65 3.81
C SER A 102 -1.77 3.46 4.83
N VAL A 103 -2.10 3.33 6.12
CA VAL A 103 -1.08 3.23 7.19
C VAL A 103 -1.04 1.88 7.86
N PHE A 104 -2.16 1.42 8.42
CA PHE A 104 -2.16 0.28 9.34
C PHE A 104 -2.91 -0.90 8.74
N THR A 105 -2.19 -1.95 8.35
CA THR A 105 -2.76 -3.16 7.73
C THR A 105 -3.67 -3.96 8.67
N VAL A 106 -3.68 -3.61 9.96
CA VAL A 106 -4.55 -4.18 10.99
C VAL A 106 -6.01 -4.18 10.54
N TRP A 107 -6.48 -3.10 9.93
CA TRP A 107 -7.89 -3.01 9.53
C TRP A 107 -8.18 -3.88 8.32
N ASP A 108 -7.30 -3.92 7.33
CA ASP A 108 -7.49 -4.82 6.19
C ASP A 108 -7.48 -6.29 6.62
N TYR A 109 -6.61 -6.65 7.56
CA TYR A 109 -6.58 -8.00 8.13
C TYR A 109 -7.88 -8.34 8.89
N VAL A 110 -8.35 -7.43 9.76
CA VAL A 110 -9.58 -7.63 10.55
C VAL A 110 -10.81 -7.78 9.67
N PHE A 111 -10.90 -7.01 8.58
CA PHE A 111 -12.04 -7.05 7.66
C PHE A 111 -11.84 -8.01 6.48
N GLY A 112 -10.66 -8.61 6.33
CA GLY A 112 -10.35 -9.59 5.28
C GLY A 112 -10.20 -8.98 3.89
N THR A 113 -9.88 -7.69 3.79
CA THR A 113 -9.78 -6.94 2.53
C THR A 113 -8.40 -7.03 1.86
N ASP A 114 -7.42 -7.72 2.45
CA ASP A 114 -6.09 -7.94 1.88
C ASP A 114 -5.83 -9.39 1.41
N GLY A 115 -6.85 -10.25 1.37
CA GLY A 115 -6.69 -11.69 1.08
C GLY A 115 -6.03 -11.97 -0.28
N ALA A 116 -6.43 -11.24 -1.33
CA ALA A 116 -5.84 -11.37 -2.66
C ALA A 116 -4.36 -10.95 -2.69
N PHE A 117 -4.03 -9.88 -1.95
CA PHE A 117 -2.66 -9.43 -1.78
C PHE A 117 -1.82 -10.47 -1.08
N ARG A 118 -2.26 -10.99 0.07
CA ARG A 118 -1.53 -12.02 0.84
C ARG A 118 -1.25 -13.27 0.01
N GLN A 119 -2.22 -13.72 -0.79
CA GLN A 119 -2.03 -14.84 -1.72
C GLN A 119 -0.96 -14.52 -2.77
N SER A 120 -0.98 -13.32 -3.36
CA SER A 120 0.01 -12.90 -4.37
C SER A 120 1.43 -12.87 -3.77
N GLN A 121 1.57 -12.41 -2.53
CA GLN A 121 2.85 -12.35 -1.84
C GLN A 121 3.35 -13.76 -1.45
N ALA A 122 2.45 -14.66 -1.03
CA ALA A 122 2.77 -16.06 -0.79
C ALA A 122 3.30 -16.77 -2.07
N ASP A 123 2.67 -16.52 -3.22
CA ASP A 123 3.09 -17.07 -4.51
C ASP A 123 4.46 -16.54 -4.95
N ARG A 124 4.74 -15.26 -4.70
CA ARG A 124 6.06 -14.64 -4.95
C ARG A 124 7.14 -15.27 -4.08
N ARG A 125 6.87 -15.47 -2.78
CA ARG A 125 7.78 -16.17 -1.83
C ARG A 125 8.11 -17.57 -2.32
N ALA A 126 7.09 -18.36 -2.68
CA ALA A 126 7.27 -19.73 -3.17
C ALA A 126 8.06 -19.79 -4.49
N SER A 127 7.98 -18.74 -5.30
CA SER A 127 8.71 -18.61 -6.56
C SER A 127 10.13 -18.04 -6.38
N GLY A 128 10.58 -17.76 -5.15
CA GLY A 128 11.88 -17.14 -4.87
C GLY A 128 12.01 -15.69 -5.31
N LYS A 129 10.89 -14.99 -5.56
CA LYS A 129 10.87 -13.56 -5.85
C LYS A 129 10.81 -12.77 -4.54
N SER A 130 11.28 -11.52 -4.57
CA SER A 130 11.05 -10.59 -3.46
C SER A 130 9.56 -10.47 -3.17
N SER A 131 9.22 -10.41 -1.88
CA SER A 131 7.87 -10.35 -1.36
C SER A 131 7.84 -9.51 -0.09
N TRP A 132 6.79 -8.74 0.08
CA TRP A 132 6.47 -8.04 1.31
C TRP A 132 5.86 -9.00 2.35
N VAL A 133 6.05 -8.69 3.63
CA VAL A 133 5.52 -9.46 4.78
C VAL A 133 5.15 -8.53 5.92
N ASP A 134 4.15 -8.90 6.70
CA ASP A 134 3.81 -8.27 7.99
C ASP A 134 3.63 -9.30 9.11
N ILE A 135 3.24 -8.82 10.30
CA ILE A 135 2.99 -9.66 11.47
C ILE A 135 1.89 -10.68 11.24
N PHE A 136 0.90 -10.35 10.41
CA PHE A 136 -0.23 -11.22 10.13
C PHE A 136 0.16 -12.41 9.28
N ASP A 137 1.18 -12.29 8.42
CA ASP A 137 1.76 -13.44 7.73
C ASP A 137 2.50 -14.41 8.68
N LEU A 138 2.93 -13.93 9.85
CA LEU A 138 3.57 -14.77 10.87
C LEU A 138 2.55 -15.53 11.73
N VAL A 139 1.40 -14.91 12.03
CA VAL A 139 0.36 -15.53 12.87
C VAL A 139 -0.68 -16.31 12.07
N THR A 140 -0.93 -15.90 10.81
CA THR A 140 -1.86 -16.54 9.87
C THR A 140 -1.19 -16.71 8.50
N PRO A 141 -0.28 -17.69 8.37
CA PRO A 141 0.45 -17.88 7.13
C PRO A 141 -0.48 -18.27 5.98
N THR A 142 -0.42 -17.53 4.88
CA THR A 142 -1.13 -17.86 3.64
C THR A 142 -0.33 -18.87 2.83
N ALA A 143 -0.93 -20.00 2.45
CA ALA A 143 -0.28 -21.01 1.63
C ALA A 143 -0.20 -20.55 0.16
N PRO A 144 0.89 -20.87 -0.56
CA PRO A 144 1.01 -20.54 -1.97
C PRO A 144 0.00 -21.33 -2.82
N SER A 145 -0.44 -20.74 -3.92
CA SER A 145 -1.36 -21.36 -4.87
C SER A 145 -0.69 -22.55 -5.57
N SER A 146 -1.48 -23.57 -5.90
CA SER A 146 -1.01 -24.81 -6.53
C SER A 146 -0.28 -24.61 -7.86
N LYS A 147 -0.46 -23.45 -8.52
CA LYS A 147 0.21 -23.10 -9.78
C LYS A 147 1.64 -22.61 -9.59
N SER A 148 1.93 -21.95 -8.45
CA SER A 148 3.24 -21.31 -8.20
C SER A 148 4.36 -22.33 -7.90
N THR A 149 4.01 -23.47 -7.29
CA THR A 149 4.97 -24.53 -6.93
C THR A 149 5.58 -25.26 -8.14
N SER A 150 4.95 -25.16 -9.32
CA SER A 150 5.46 -25.81 -10.55
C SER A 150 6.62 -25.05 -11.23
N ALA A 151 6.78 -23.75 -10.95
CA ALA A 151 7.81 -22.91 -11.56
C ALA A 151 9.20 -23.05 -10.88
N ALA A 152 9.26 -23.66 -9.70
CA ALA A 152 10.48 -23.85 -8.92
C ALA A 152 11.33 -25.05 -9.41
N LYS A 153 11.76 -25.07 -10.68
CA LYS A 153 12.83 -25.99 -11.13
C LYS A 153 13.50 -25.62 -12.46
N LYS A 154 14.70 -25.04 -12.38
CA LYS A 154 15.98 -25.69 -12.74
C LYS A 154 17.17 -24.76 -12.41
N PRO A 155 18.17 -25.23 -11.65
CA PRO A 155 19.41 -24.47 -11.49
C PRO A 155 20.10 -24.37 -12.86
N LYS A 156 20.50 -23.14 -13.25
CA LYS A 156 21.37 -22.94 -14.41
C LYS A 156 22.69 -23.64 -14.11
N ALA A 157 22.97 -24.73 -14.83
CA ALA A 157 24.28 -25.36 -14.81
C ALA A 157 25.32 -24.31 -15.21
N LYS A 158 26.29 -24.05 -14.32
CA LYS A 158 27.50 -23.29 -14.67
C LYS A 158 28.23 -24.11 -15.73
N LEU A 159 28.31 -23.62 -16.96
CA LEU A 159 29.32 -24.11 -17.89
C LEU A 159 30.69 -23.64 -17.37
N ALA A 160 31.60 -24.60 -17.23
CA ALA A 160 33.02 -24.40 -16.96
C ALA A 160 33.76 -24.00 -18.24
#